data_AF-A0A2K3K9E8-F1
#
_entry.id   AF-A0A2K3K9E8-F1
#
_cell.length_a   1.000
_cell.length_b   1.000
_cell.length_c   1.000
_cell.angle_alpha   90.00
_cell.angle_beta   90.00
_cell.angle_gamma   90.00
#
_symmetry.space_group_name_H-M   'P 1'
#
loop_
_entity.id
_entity.type
_entity.pdbx_description
1 polymer ?
#
loop_
_entity_poly.entity_id
_entity_poly.type
_entity_poly.pdbx_seq_one_letter_code
_entity_poly.pdbx_strand_id
1 'polypeptide(L)'
;QKLRISYDGLEDHTIKDIFLDICCFFIGKKRAYVSDILNGCGLHADIGIAVLIDRSLLKVEKNNKLRMHDLLRDMGRAIVGESSPKEPAKHSRLCFPEDVLEVLSNETVRTLKHLL
;
A
#
# COMPACT_ATOMS: atom_id res chain seq x y z
N GLN A 1 16.66 -9.41 5.04
CA GLN A 1 16.32 -10.69 4.38
C GLN A 1 15.46 -11.67 5.21
N LYS A 2 14.77 -11.27 6.31
CA LYS A 2 13.70 -12.09 6.94
C LYS A 2 12.28 -11.55 6.73
N LEU A 3 12.14 -10.23 6.62
CA LEU A 3 10.84 -9.54 6.53
C LEU A 3 10.09 -9.88 5.23
N ARG A 4 10.79 -9.88 4.09
CA ARG A 4 10.19 -10.21 2.78
C ARG A 4 9.65 -11.63 2.73
N ILE A 5 10.32 -12.59 3.39
CA ILE A 5 9.87 -13.99 3.47
C ILE A 5 8.47 -14.10 4.10
N SER A 6 8.19 -13.30 5.14
CA SER A 6 6.88 -13.32 5.82
C SER A 6 5.76 -12.78 4.92
N TYR A 7 6.07 -11.79 4.08
CA TYR A 7 5.16 -11.25 3.06
C TYR A 7 5.00 -12.22 1.88
N ASP A 8 6.10 -12.74 1.34
CA ASP A 8 6.10 -13.64 0.18
C ASP A 8 5.28 -14.91 0.48
N GLY A 9 5.35 -15.40 1.72
CA GLY A 9 4.57 -16.54 2.21
C GLY A 9 3.07 -16.28 2.40
N LEU A 10 2.55 -15.07 2.14
CA LEU A 10 1.11 -14.84 2.03
C LEU A 10 0.61 -15.50 0.74
N GLU A 11 -0.25 -16.50 0.84
CA GLU A 11 -0.73 -17.27 -0.31
C GLU A 11 -1.77 -16.49 -1.13
N ASP A 12 -2.59 -15.68 -0.45
CA ASP A 12 -3.64 -14.89 -1.06
C ASP A 12 -3.10 -13.53 -1.54
N HIS A 13 -3.25 -13.28 -2.84
CA HIS A 13 -2.88 -12.01 -3.47
C HIS A 13 -3.67 -10.82 -2.93
N THR A 14 -4.94 -11.00 -2.57
CA THR A 14 -5.76 -9.95 -1.96
C THR A 14 -5.19 -9.52 -0.61
N ILE A 15 -4.64 -10.45 0.18
CA ILE A 15 -3.99 -10.11 1.47
C ILE A 15 -2.67 -9.37 1.24
N LYS A 16 -1.92 -9.72 0.18
CA LYS A 16 -0.73 -8.97 -0.25
C LYS A 16 -1.09 -7.54 -0.65
N ASP A 17 -2.17 -7.36 -1.39
CA ASP A 17 -2.66 -6.04 -1.79
C ASP A 17 -3.08 -5.19 -0.58
N ILE A 18 -3.82 -5.77 0.38
CA ILE A 18 -4.17 -5.09 1.64
C ILE A 18 -2.91 -4.66 2.40
N PHE A 19 -1.88 -5.49 2.48
CA PHE A 19 -0.62 -5.13 3.12
C PHE A 19 0.02 -3.90 2.46
N LEU A 20 0.09 -3.89 1.12
CA LEU A 20 0.67 -2.79 0.36
C LEU A 20 -0.17 -1.50 0.49
N ASP A 21 -1.49 -1.59 0.43
CA ASP A 21 -2.38 -0.44 0.64
C ASP A 21 -2.19 0.18 2.02
N ILE A 22 -2.10 -0.67 3.06
CA ILE A 22 -1.89 -0.18 4.43
C ILE A 22 -0.54 0.51 4.56
N CYS A 23 0.54 -0.09 4.05
CA CYS A 23 1.89 0.47 4.19
C CYS A 23 2.06 1.82 3.47
N CYS A 24 1.30 2.04 2.39
CA CYS A 24 1.32 3.27 1.62
C CYS A 24 0.41 4.34 2.21
N PHE A 25 -0.84 4.01 2.56
CA PHE A 25 -1.88 5.03 2.78
C PHE A 25 -2.52 5.00 4.17
N PHE A 26 -2.56 3.85 4.83
CA PHE A 26 -3.45 3.65 5.99
C PHE A 26 -2.77 3.45 7.34
N ILE A 27 -1.44 3.55 7.45
CA ILE A 27 -0.75 3.60 8.74
C ILE A 27 -1.31 4.77 9.59
N GLY A 28 -1.65 4.49 10.85
CA GLY A 28 -2.20 5.46 11.78
C GLY A 28 -3.71 5.74 11.61
N LYS A 29 -4.39 5.08 10.67
CA LYS A 29 -5.84 5.17 10.49
C LYS A 29 -6.56 4.11 11.32
N LYS A 30 -7.83 4.37 11.69
CA LYS A 30 -8.65 3.44 12.47
C LYS A 30 -8.95 2.18 11.66
N ARG A 31 -8.88 1.00 12.27
CA ARG A 31 -9.15 -0.29 11.61
C ARG A 31 -10.49 -0.31 10.87
N ALA A 32 -11.57 0.13 11.54
CA ALA A 32 -12.91 0.15 10.95
C ALA A 32 -12.96 0.98 9.65
N TYR A 33 -12.43 2.20 9.69
CA TYR A 33 -12.34 3.08 8.52
C TYR A 33 -11.58 2.43 7.35
N VAL A 34 -10.46 1.77 7.65
CA VAL A 34 -9.66 1.08 6.61
C VAL A 34 -10.42 -0.11 6.05
N SER A 35 -11.11 -0.86 6.91
CA SER A 35 -11.89 -2.03 6.49
C SER A 35 -13.06 -1.62 5.60
N ASP A 36 -13.79 -0.56 5.94
CA ASP A 36 -14.90 -0.03 5.14
C ASP A 36 -14.46 0.35 3.72
N ILE A 37 -13.32 1.05 3.58
CA ILE A 37 -12.79 1.46 2.27
C ILE A 37 -12.39 0.25 1.44
N LEU A 38 -11.57 -0.64 2.02
CA LEU A 38 -11.03 -1.79 1.29
C LEU A 38 -12.12 -2.82 0.96
N ASN A 39 -13.14 -2.98 1.83
CA ASN A 39 -14.32 -3.78 1.54
C ASN A 39 -15.17 -3.16 0.43
N GLY A 40 -15.29 -1.83 0.38
CA GLY A 40 -15.91 -1.13 -0.74
C GLY A 40 -15.22 -1.39 -2.09
N CYS A 41 -13.92 -1.77 -2.06
CA CYS A 41 -13.16 -2.21 -3.22
C CYS A 41 -13.20 -3.73 -3.46
N GLY A 42 -13.97 -4.50 -2.69
CA GLY A 42 -14.09 -5.96 -2.85
C GLY A 42 -12.92 -6.77 -2.26
N LEU A 43 -12.10 -6.19 -1.38
CA LEU A 43 -10.88 -6.84 -0.88
C LEU A 43 -11.10 -7.70 0.39
N HIS A 44 -12.31 -7.79 0.94
CA HIS A 44 -12.59 -8.59 2.15
C HIS A 44 -11.60 -8.30 3.31
N ALA A 45 -11.41 -7.00 3.57
CA ALA A 45 -10.36 -6.44 4.40
C ALA A 45 -10.34 -6.97 5.84
N ASP A 46 -11.50 -7.32 6.42
CA ASP A 46 -11.56 -7.85 7.78
C ASP A 46 -10.77 -9.16 7.93
N ILE A 47 -10.86 -10.04 6.94
CA ILE A 47 -10.13 -11.32 6.91
C ILE A 47 -8.64 -11.05 6.68
N GLY A 48 -8.31 -10.23 5.67
CA GLY A 48 -6.92 -9.92 5.36
C GLY A 48 -6.19 -9.23 6.50
N ILE A 49 -6.83 -8.25 7.17
CA ILE A 49 -6.27 -7.56 8.35
C ILE A 49 -6.03 -8.55 9.50
N ALA A 50 -6.95 -9.49 9.74
CA ALA A 50 -6.77 -10.50 10.77
C ALA A 50 -5.53 -11.38 10.48
N VAL A 51 -5.38 -11.88 9.25
CA VAL A 51 -4.23 -12.69 8.84
C VAL A 51 -2.91 -11.91 8.97
N LEU A 52 -2.89 -10.62 8.61
CA LEU A 52 -1.70 -9.79 8.74
C LEU A 52 -1.31 -9.57 10.21
N ILE A 53 -2.28 -9.48 11.13
CA ILE A 53 -2.03 -9.40 12.57
C ILE A 53 -1.47 -10.71 13.10
N ASP A 54 -2.06 -11.85 12.73
CA ASP A 54 -1.62 -13.18 13.17
C ASP A 54 -0.19 -13.48 12.72
N ARG A 55 0.19 -12.99 11.53
CA ARG A 55 1.56 -13.10 11.01
C ARG A 55 2.52 -12.02 11.49
N SER A 56 2.09 -11.18 12.44
CA SER A 56 2.88 -10.05 12.98
C SER A 56 3.37 -9.06 11.92
N LEU A 57 2.66 -8.99 10.78
CA LEU A 57 2.91 -8.03 9.69
C LEU A 57 2.17 -6.71 9.92
N LEU A 58 1.18 -6.72 10.82
CA LEU A 58 0.37 -5.58 11.19
C LEU A 58 0.04 -5.63 12.68
N LYS A 59 -0.21 -4.47 13.29
CA LYS A 59 -0.66 -4.37 14.68
C LYS A 59 -1.82 -3.39 14.77
N VAL A 60 -2.73 -3.64 15.70
CA VAL A 60 -3.76 -2.67 16.12
C VAL A 60 -3.34 -2.08 17.46
N GLU A 61 -3.24 -0.76 17.53
CA GLU A 61 -2.94 -0.02 18.76
C GLU A 61 -4.17 0.08 19.67
N LYS A 62 -3.96 0.48 20.93
CA LYS A 62 -5.05 0.65 21.93
C LYS A 62 -6.15 1.61 21.47
N ASN A 63 -5.81 2.59 20.63
CA ASN A 63 -6.75 3.56 20.04
C ASN A 63 -7.44 3.04 18.76
N ASN A 64 -7.35 1.73 18.49
CA ASN A 64 -7.85 1.04 17.31
C ASN A 64 -7.22 1.50 15.98
N LYS A 65 -6.04 2.12 16.01
CA LYS A 65 -5.30 2.51 14.81
C LYS A 65 -4.38 1.39 14.34
N LEU A 66 -4.24 1.28 13.02
CA LEU A 66 -3.30 0.37 12.39
C LEU A 66 -1.87 0.90 12.55
N ARG A 67 -0.95 0.04 13.00
CA ARG A 67 0.49 0.32 13.07
C ARG A 67 1.25 -0.81 12.38
N MET A 68 2.28 -0.42 11.64
CA MET A 68 3.24 -1.32 11.02
C MET A 68 4.64 -0.92 11.51
N HIS A 69 5.52 -1.91 11.70
CA HIS A 69 6.91 -1.63 12.04
C HIS A 69 7.58 -0.88 10.88
N ASP A 70 8.48 0.07 11.16
CA ASP A 70 9.05 0.93 10.10
C ASP A 70 9.76 0.09 9.03
N LEU A 71 10.48 -0.97 9.43
CA LEU A 71 11.10 -1.91 8.48
C LEU A 71 10.09 -2.62 7.56
N LEU A 72 8.89 -2.96 8.04
CA LEU A 72 7.84 -3.58 7.23
C LEU A 72 7.22 -2.55 6.28
N ARG A 73 7.01 -1.32 6.75
CA ARG A 73 6.54 -0.21 5.92
C ARG A 73 7.51 0.06 4.78
N ASP A 74 8.79 0.22 5.11
CA ASP A 74 9.82 0.58 4.13
C ASP A 74 10.02 -0.55 3.12
N MET A 75 9.94 -1.81 3.57
CA MET A 75 9.91 -2.97 2.67
C MET A 75 8.69 -2.97 1.75
N GLY A 76 7.48 -2.74 2.27
CA GLY A 76 6.26 -2.69 1.46
C GLY A 76 6.32 -1.62 0.37
N ARG A 77 6.82 -0.43 0.73
CA ARG A 77 7.04 0.67 -0.24
C ARG A 77 8.10 0.34 -1.28
N ALA A 78 9.18 -0.36 -0.89
CA ALA A 78 10.17 -0.85 -1.85
C ALA A 78 9.56 -1.85 -2.84
N ILE A 79 8.69 -2.76 -2.38
CA ILE A 79 7.98 -3.72 -3.25
C ILE A 79 7.09 -2.99 -4.27
N VAL A 80 6.39 -1.91 -3.87
CA VAL A 80 5.63 -1.10 -4.82
C VAL A 80 6.55 -0.48 -5.88
N GLY A 81 7.69 0.09 -5.45
CA GLY A 81 8.67 0.69 -6.36
C GLY A 81 9.35 -0.30 -7.31
N GLU A 82 9.51 -1.57 -6.91
CA GLU A 82 10.06 -2.65 -7.75
C GLU A 82 9.21 -2.91 -9.00
N SER A 83 7.90 -2.60 -8.97
CA SER A 83 6.98 -2.90 -10.07
C SER A 83 7.25 -2.09 -11.35
N SER A 84 7.78 -0.86 -11.24
CA SER A 84 8.29 -0.08 -12.39
C SER A 84 9.27 1.02 -11.94
N PRO A 85 10.54 0.69 -11.64
CA PRO A 85 11.49 1.57 -10.95
C PRO A 85 11.79 2.92 -11.62
N LYS A 86 11.48 3.06 -12.91
CA LYS A 86 11.75 4.27 -13.72
C LYS A 86 10.47 4.96 -14.19
N GLU A 87 9.31 4.42 -13.86
CA GLU A 87 8.03 4.91 -14.35
C GLU A 87 7.00 4.91 -13.21
N PRO A 88 7.01 5.94 -12.36
CA PRO A 88 6.06 6.06 -11.24
C PRO A 88 4.61 6.01 -11.70
N ALA A 89 4.32 6.55 -12.88
CA ALA A 89 3.00 6.50 -13.53
C ALA A 89 2.49 5.07 -13.84
N LYS A 90 3.37 4.07 -13.85
CA LYS A 90 3.01 2.65 -14.04
C LYS A 90 2.91 1.87 -12.73
N HIS A 91 3.20 2.51 -11.58
CA HIS A 91 3.05 1.85 -10.30
C HIS A 91 1.57 1.64 -10.03
N SER A 92 1.22 0.46 -9.51
CA SER A 92 -0.16 0.22 -9.05
C SER A 92 -0.58 1.15 -7.91
N ARG A 93 0.39 1.76 -7.21
CA ARG A 93 0.21 2.61 -6.04
C ARG A 93 1.24 3.74 -6.04
N LEU A 94 0.81 4.99 -5.88
CA LEU A 94 1.69 6.14 -5.74
C LEU A 94 1.99 6.39 -4.25
N CYS A 95 2.92 5.63 -3.70
CA CYS A 95 3.19 5.60 -2.25
C CYS A 95 4.07 6.74 -1.76
N PHE A 96 4.68 7.50 -2.67
CA PHE A 96 5.57 8.62 -2.38
C PHE A 96 4.96 9.91 -2.91
N PRO A 97 4.94 11.02 -2.13
CA PRO A 97 4.46 12.31 -2.59
C PRO A 97 5.16 12.80 -3.87
N GLU A 98 6.43 12.48 -4.02
CA GLU A 98 7.25 12.81 -5.19
C GLU A 98 6.71 12.16 -6.46
N ASP A 99 6.27 10.89 -6.37
CA ASP A 99 5.67 10.16 -7.49
C ASP A 99 4.34 10.79 -7.93
N VAL A 100 3.54 11.27 -6.97
CA VAL A 100 2.27 11.95 -7.26
C VAL A 100 2.54 13.24 -8.04
N LEU A 101 3.52 14.03 -7.61
CA LEU A 101 3.90 15.27 -8.30
C LEU A 101 4.46 15.00 -9.70
N GLU A 102 5.26 13.95 -9.87
CA GLU A 102 5.80 13.55 -11.17
C GLU A 102 4.68 13.12 -12.14
N VAL A 103 3.73 12.30 -11.68
CA VAL A 103 2.59 11.86 -12.49
C VAL A 103 1.72 13.05 -12.92
N LEU A 104 1.35 13.92 -11.98
CA LEU A 104 0.54 15.10 -12.27
C LEU A 104 1.24 16.08 -13.22
N SER A 105 2.56 16.25 -13.08
CA SER A 105 3.35 17.10 -13.96
C SER A 105 3.40 16.54 -15.38
N ASN A 106 3.57 15.22 -15.54
CA ASN A 106 3.58 14.55 -16.84
C ASN A 106 2.22 14.60 -17.55
N GLU A 107 1.10 14.50 -16.82
CA GLU A 107 -0.25 14.66 -17.41
C GLU A 107 -0.49 16.10 -17.90
N THR A 108 -0.06 17.09 -17.12
CA THR A 108 -0.15 18.51 -17.50
C THR A 108 0.65 18.78 -18.78
N VAL A 109 1.87 18.23 -18.87
CA VAL A 109 2.72 18.33 -20.07
C VAL A 109 2.11 17.60 -21.27
N ARG A 110 1.52 16.41 -21.09
CA ARG A 110 0.81 15.71 -22.18
C ARG A 110 -0.37 16.53 -22.69
N THR A 111 -1.17 17.10 -21.80
CA THR A 111 -2.33 17.91 -22.15
C THR A 111 -1.91 19.13 -22.98
N LEU A 112 -0.83 19.81 -22.59
CA LEU A 112 -0.28 20.93 -23.36
C LEU A 112 0.28 20.52 -24.73
N LYS A 113 0.91 19.34 -24.85
CA LYS A 113 1.38 18.79 -26.14
C LYS A 113 0.25 18.38 -27.08
N HIS A 114 -0.95 18.10 -26.59
CA HIS A 114 -2.12 17.80 -27.42
C HIS A 114 -2.87 19.06 -27.86
N LEU A 115 -2.60 20.21 -27.21
CA LEU A 115 -3.21 21.51 -27.49
C LEU A 115 -2.33 22.43 -28.36
N LEU A 116 -1.07 22.03 -28.62
CA LEU A 116 -0.10 22.70 -29.49
C LEU A 116 0.20 21.81 -30.71
#